data_AF-A0A257GV30-F1
#
_entry.id   AF-A0A257GV30-F1
#
_cell.length_a   1.000
_cell.length_b   1.000
_cell.length_c   1.000
_cell.angle_alpha   90.00
_cell.angle_beta   90.00
_cell.angle_gamma   90.00
#
_symmetry.space_group_name_H-M   'P 1'
#
loop_
_entity.id
_entity.type
_entity.pdbx_description
1 polymer ?
#
loop_
_entity_poly.entity_id
_entity_poly.type
_entity_poly.pdbx_seq_one_letter_code
_entity_poly.pdbx_strand_id
1 'polypeptide(L)'
;MITFHAIGSGADAAAYHDKAFSAEGNVRDADNYYMDESSGAKWQGKGARVMGIEGTQVDRKDFVNFLDGKILNPETGKIQNLAGRGNSDRRAGIDLSVAPPKSVSVVALVGGDDRLIKA
;
A
#
# COMPACT_ATOMS: atom_id res chain seq x y z
N MET A 1 2.88 17.59 2.03
CA MET A 1 1.95 17.68 0.88
C MET A 1 1.23 16.35 0.78
N ILE A 2 -0.07 16.37 0.45
CA ILE A 2 -0.86 15.15 0.22
C ILE A 2 -1.35 15.18 -1.23
N THR A 3 -1.11 14.09 -1.96
CA THR A 3 -1.57 13.90 -3.33
C THR A 3 -2.52 12.71 -3.41
N PHE A 4 -3.49 12.80 -4.33
CA PHE A 4 -4.51 11.78 -4.53
C PHE A 4 -4.40 11.23 -5.94
N HIS A 5 -4.36 9.91 -6.10
CA HIS A 5 -4.42 9.26 -7.39
C HIS A 5 -5.47 8.13 -7.38
N ALA A 6 -6.33 8.08 -8.38
CA ALA A 6 -7.31 7.01 -8.49
C ALA A 6 -6.65 5.76 -9.06
N ILE A 7 -6.85 4.62 -8.42
CA ILE A 7 -6.37 3.32 -8.92
C ILE A 7 -7.48 2.72 -9.78
N GLY A 8 -7.19 2.49 -11.05
CA GLY A 8 -8.15 1.94 -12.02
C GLY A 8 -8.37 0.44 -11.83
N SER A 9 -7.30 -0.33 -11.68
CA SER A 9 -7.40 -1.80 -11.57
C SER A 9 -6.47 -2.38 -10.52
N GLY A 10 -6.78 -3.61 -10.06
CA GLY A 10 -5.86 -4.39 -9.22
C GLY A 10 -4.55 -4.72 -9.93
N ALA A 11 -4.54 -4.81 -11.26
CA ALA A 11 -3.33 -5.04 -12.06
C ALA A 11 -2.39 -3.82 -12.06
N ASP A 12 -2.92 -2.60 -12.19
CA ASP A 12 -2.12 -1.37 -12.13
C ASP A 12 -1.46 -1.19 -10.76
N ALA A 13 -2.18 -1.54 -9.70
CA ALA A 13 -1.65 -1.50 -8.34
C ALA A 13 -0.68 -2.64 -8.02
N ALA A 14 -0.87 -3.83 -8.60
CA ALA A 14 0.09 -4.92 -8.50
C ALA A 14 1.45 -4.49 -9.05
N ALA A 15 1.46 -3.80 -10.21
CA ALA A 15 2.69 -3.27 -10.80
C ALA A 15 3.37 -2.23 -9.90
N TYR A 16 2.62 -1.41 -9.15
CA TYR A 16 3.17 -0.50 -8.15
C TYR A 16 3.83 -1.27 -7.00
N HIS A 17 3.15 -2.27 -6.44
CA HIS A 17 3.69 -3.11 -5.37
C HIS A 17 4.94 -3.87 -5.82
N ASP A 18 4.95 -4.39 -7.04
CA ASP A 18 6.06 -5.18 -7.58
C ASP A 18 7.34 -4.35 -7.75
N LYS A 19 7.18 -3.09 -8.14
CA LYS A 19 8.30 -2.13 -8.25
C LYS A 19 8.76 -1.61 -6.89
N ALA A 20 7.84 -1.44 -5.94
CA ALA A 20 8.12 -0.88 -4.62
C ALA A 20 8.67 -1.90 -3.62
N PHE A 21 8.27 -3.18 -3.69
CA PHE A 21 8.58 -4.18 -2.64
C PHE A 21 9.35 -5.41 -3.13
N SER A 22 9.85 -5.44 -4.37
CA SER A 22 10.72 -6.53 -4.82
C SER A 22 12.13 -6.38 -4.24
N ALA A 23 12.62 -7.45 -3.59
CA ALA A 23 14.00 -7.56 -3.10
C ALA A 23 15.05 -7.45 -4.23
N GLU A 24 14.66 -7.67 -5.48
CA GLU A 24 15.50 -7.54 -6.69
C GLU A 24 15.07 -6.37 -7.58
N GLY A 25 14.49 -5.31 -7.00
CA GLY A 25 14.11 -4.10 -7.74
C GLY A 25 15.28 -3.56 -8.55
N ASN A 26 15.16 -3.60 -9.88
CA ASN A 26 16.17 -3.10 -10.80
C ASN A 26 16.52 -1.65 -10.41
N VAL A 27 17.77 -1.44 -10.00
CA VAL A 27 18.35 -0.27 -9.28
C VAL A 27 18.24 1.07 -10.05
N ARG A 28 17.51 1.11 -11.16
CA ARG A 28 17.40 2.25 -12.08
C ARG A 28 16.07 2.98 -12.07
N ASP A 29 14.96 2.33 -11.70
CA ASP A 29 13.62 2.94 -11.77
C ASP A 29 12.86 2.96 -10.43
N ALA A 30 13.24 2.10 -9.48
CA ALA A 30 12.79 2.19 -8.10
C ALA A 30 13.88 2.90 -7.30
N ASP A 31 13.75 4.21 -7.15
CA ASP A 31 14.55 4.98 -6.21
C ASP A 31 14.56 4.25 -4.85
N ASN A 32 15.74 4.16 -4.24
CA ASN A 32 16.16 3.41 -3.03
C ASN A 32 15.29 3.54 -1.74
N TYR A 33 14.04 3.99 -1.79
CA TYR A 33 13.17 4.27 -0.64
C TYR A 33 12.62 3.03 0.08
N TYR A 34 12.77 1.83 -0.48
CA TYR A 34 12.23 0.58 0.08
C TYR A 34 13.31 -0.45 0.43
N MET A 35 14.60 -0.09 0.33
CA MET A 35 15.74 -0.98 0.56
C MET A 35 16.03 -1.25 2.05
N ASP A 36 15.32 -0.59 2.97
CA ASP A 36 15.44 -0.92 4.39
C ASP A 36 14.37 -1.94 4.78
N GLU A 37 14.80 -3.14 5.10
CA GLU A 37 14.00 -4.33 5.45
C GLU A 37 13.10 -4.13 6.70
N SER A 38 13.07 -2.92 7.28
CA SER A 38 12.34 -2.57 8.50
C SER A 38 10.94 -1.98 8.26
N SER A 39 10.62 -1.48 7.05
CA SER A 39 9.38 -0.75 6.77
C SER A 39 8.50 -1.42 5.71
N GLY A 40 8.07 -2.65 5.97
CA GLY A 40 7.00 -3.28 5.19
C GLY A 40 5.67 -2.51 5.31
N ALA A 41 4.87 -2.50 4.24
CA ALA A 41 3.52 -1.94 4.29
C ALA A 41 2.66 -2.65 5.34
N LYS A 42 1.81 -1.91 6.05
CA LYS A 42 0.92 -2.44 7.09
C LYS A 42 -0.52 -2.03 6.85
N TRP A 43 -1.45 -2.95 7.12
CA TRP A 43 -2.88 -2.64 7.09
C TRP A 43 -3.26 -1.68 8.22
N GLN A 44 -4.08 -0.68 7.91
CA GLN A 44 -4.55 0.30 8.88
C GLN A 44 -6.04 0.59 8.72
N GLY A 45 -6.64 1.13 9.79
CA GLY A 45 -8.00 1.64 9.79
C GLY A 45 -9.06 0.65 10.27
N LYS A 46 -10.27 1.16 10.50
CA LYS A 46 -11.37 0.40 11.12
C LYS A 46 -11.79 -0.82 10.29
N GLY A 47 -11.72 -0.74 8.96
CA GLY A 47 -12.00 -1.89 8.09
C GLY A 47 -11.03 -3.05 8.35
N ALA A 48 -9.72 -2.77 8.37
CA ALA A 48 -8.69 -3.76 8.71
C ALA A 48 -8.90 -4.35 10.11
N ARG A 49 -9.33 -3.52 11.08
CA ARG A 49 -9.66 -3.98 12.43
C ARG A 49 -10.80 -4.98 12.46
N VAL A 50 -11.89 -4.70 11.75
CA VAL A 50 -13.04 -5.61 11.64
C VAL A 50 -12.63 -6.95 11.01
N MET A 51 -11.67 -6.92 10.07
CA MET A 51 -11.13 -8.12 9.43
C MET A 51 -10.02 -8.80 10.22
N GLY A 52 -9.59 -8.24 11.36
CA GLY A 52 -8.51 -8.81 12.18
C GLY A 52 -7.11 -8.73 11.57
N ILE A 53 -6.89 -7.86 10.59
CA ILE A 53 -5.59 -7.70 9.89
C ILE A 53 -4.89 -6.38 10.19
N GLU A 54 -5.44 -5.51 11.06
CA GLU A 54 -4.80 -4.23 11.42
C GLU A 54 -3.39 -4.45 11.97
N GLY A 55 -2.42 -3.69 11.46
CA GLY A 55 -1.01 -3.74 11.86
C GLY A 55 -0.21 -4.90 11.27
N THR A 56 -0.85 -5.89 10.64
CA THR A 56 -0.13 -6.97 9.95
C THR A 56 0.52 -6.46 8.68
N GLN A 57 1.59 -7.15 8.25
CA GLN A 57 2.25 -6.85 6.99
C GLN A 57 1.29 -7.11 5.83
N VAL A 58 1.30 -6.21 4.86
CA VAL A 58 0.53 -6.36 3.62
C VAL A 58 1.24 -7.36 2.73
N ASP A 59 0.58 -8.48 2.46
CA ASP A 59 1.01 -9.43 1.42
C ASP A 59 0.50 -8.96 0.05
N ARG A 60 1.32 -9.19 -0.99
CA ARG A 60 0.99 -8.82 -2.37
C ARG A 60 -0.34 -9.43 -2.83
N LYS A 61 -0.55 -10.72 -2.59
CA LYS A 61 -1.74 -11.45 -3.05
C LYS A 61 -2.98 -10.87 -2.39
N ASP A 62 -2.89 -10.58 -1.10
CA ASP A 62 -4.00 -9.97 -0.37
C ASP A 62 -4.27 -8.57 -0.89
N PHE A 63 -3.24 -7.72 -1.05
CA PHE A 63 -3.40 -6.38 -1.60
C PHE A 63 -4.13 -6.37 -2.95
N VAL A 64 -3.73 -7.24 -3.88
CA VAL A 64 -4.38 -7.36 -5.20
C VAL A 64 -5.82 -7.88 -5.06
N ASN A 65 -6.06 -8.89 -4.22
CA ASN A 65 -7.41 -9.41 -3.99
C ASN A 65 -8.36 -8.34 -3.44
N PHE A 66 -7.88 -7.52 -2.51
CA PHE A 66 -8.65 -6.42 -1.94
C PHE A 66 -9.03 -5.38 -3.00
N LEU A 67 -8.10 -5.01 -3.90
CA LEU A 67 -8.38 -4.08 -5.00
C LEU A 67 -9.30 -4.67 -6.08
N ASP A 68 -9.23 -5.98 -6.30
CA ASP A 68 -10.18 -6.75 -7.10
C ASP A 68 -11.55 -6.90 -6.41
N GLY A 69 -11.69 -6.46 -5.16
CA GLY A 69 -12.90 -6.61 -4.35
C GLY A 69 -13.19 -8.04 -3.90
N LYS A 70 -12.20 -8.94 -3.93
CA LYS A 70 -12.26 -10.32 -3.42
C LYS A 70 -11.85 -10.31 -1.95
N ILE A 71 -12.82 -10.19 -1.06
CA ILE A 71 -12.55 -10.00 0.38
C ILE A 71 -13.11 -11.20 1.16
N LEU A 72 -12.30 -11.74 2.08
CA LEU A 72 -12.75 -12.74 3.04
C LEU A 72 -13.70 -12.09 4.03
N ASN A 73 -14.95 -12.54 4.05
CA ASN A 73 -15.91 -12.08 5.04
C ASN A 73 -15.62 -12.81 6.38
N PRO A 74 -15.29 -12.08 7.46
CA PRO A 74 -14.86 -12.69 8.72
C PRO A 74 -15.97 -13.43 9.46
N GLU A 75 -17.24 -13.10 9.21
CA GLU A 75 -18.40 -13.77 9.85
C GLU A 75 -18.75 -15.09 9.18
N THR A 76 -18.66 -15.14 7.84
CA THR A 76 -19.09 -16.30 7.04
C THR A 76 -17.94 -17.19 6.60
N GLY A 77 -16.70 -16.72 6.68
CA GLY A 77 -15.51 -17.42 6.19
C GLY A 77 -15.46 -17.58 4.67
N LYS A 78 -16.34 -16.89 3.92
CA LYS A 78 -16.42 -16.98 2.46
C LYS A 78 -15.83 -15.75 1.80
N ILE A 79 -15.16 -15.95 0.66
CA ILE A 79 -14.74 -14.85 -0.20
C ILE A 79 -15.98 -14.22 -0.83
N GLN A 80 -16.15 -12.92 -0.66
CA GLN A 80 -17.16 -12.12 -1.32
C GLN A 80 -16.53 -11.31 -2.44
N ASN A 81 -17.21 -11.25 -3.59
CA ASN A 81 -16.83 -10.38 -4.68
C ASN A 81 -17.63 -9.06 -4.59
N LEU A 82 -17.07 -8.08 -3.89
CA LEU A 82 -17.65 -6.74 -3.77
C LEU A 82 -17.47 -5.91 -5.06
N ALA A 83 -16.75 -6.43 -6.05
CA ALA A 83 -16.56 -5.83 -7.37
C ALA A 83 -17.48 -6.36 -8.46
N GLY A 84 -18.29 -7.40 -8.17
CA GLY A 84 -18.99 -8.18 -9.19
C GLY A 84 -20.05 -7.42 -10.01
N ARG A 85 -20.43 -6.20 -9.61
CA ARG A 85 -21.35 -5.31 -10.35
C ARG A 85 -20.64 -4.16 -11.08
N GLY A 86 -19.30 -4.11 -11.04
CA GLY A 86 -18.50 -3.04 -11.63
C GLY A 86 -18.46 -3.09 -13.16
N ASN A 87 -18.60 -1.93 -13.80
CA ASN A 87 -18.27 -1.67 -15.19
C ASN A 87 -16.73 -1.55 -15.37
N SER A 88 -16.26 -1.48 -16.63
CA SER A 88 -14.84 -1.31 -16.97
C SER A 88 -14.18 -0.09 -16.32
N ASP A 89 -14.98 0.90 -15.92
CA ASP A 89 -14.52 2.19 -15.37
C ASP A 89 -14.53 2.22 -13.83
N ARG A 90 -14.59 1.05 -13.19
CA ARG A 90 -14.51 0.92 -11.74
C ARG A 90 -13.20 1.53 -11.22
N ARG A 91 -13.28 2.24 -10.09
CA ARG A 91 -12.10 2.59 -9.29
C ARG A 91 -11.83 1.48 -8.28
N ALA A 92 -10.67 0.84 -8.38
CA ALA A 92 -10.24 -0.21 -7.46
C ALA A 92 -9.82 0.37 -6.09
N GLY A 93 -9.30 1.60 -6.08
CA GLY A 93 -8.86 2.27 -4.85
C GLY A 93 -8.46 3.72 -5.08
N ILE A 94 -7.93 4.35 -4.03
CA ILE A 94 -7.33 5.68 -4.06
C ILE A 94 -5.97 5.56 -3.39
N ASP A 95 -4.92 5.98 -4.08
CA ASP A 95 -3.59 6.17 -3.52
C ASP A 95 -3.49 7.57 -2.90
N LEU A 96 -3.01 7.61 -1.67
CA LEU A 96 -2.78 8.81 -0.87
C LEU A 96 -1.30 8.91 -0.55
N SER A 97 -0.55 9.67 -1.34
CA SER A 97 0.87 9.87 -1.10
C SER A 97 1.09 11.06 -0.17
N VAL A 98 1.74 10.83 0.96
CA VAL A 98 2.07 11.85 1.97
C VAL A 98 3.57 12.13 1.91
N ALA A 99 3.94 13.33 1.49
CA ALA A 99 5.33 13.76 1.42
C ALA A 99 5.63 14.83 2.48
N PRO A 100 6.65 14.63 3.34
CA PRO A 100 7.10 15.68 4.26
C PRO A 100 7.79 16.82 3.50
N PRO A 101 7.96 18.02 4.11
CA PRO A 101 8.79 19.07 3.54
C PRO A 101 10.22 18.59 3.28
N LYS A 102 10.87 19.07 2.21
CA LYS A 102 12.19 18.57 1.80
C LYS A 102 13.25 18.69 2.91
N SER A 103 13.21 19.78 3.68
CA SER A 103 14.11 19.97 4.83
C SER A 103 13.98 18.86 5.87
N VAL A 104 12.75 18.42 6.17
CA VAL A 104 12.47 17.31 7.10
C VAL A 104 13.06 16.01 6.56
N SER A 105 12.87 15.71 5.27
CA SER A 105 13.46 14.52 4.64
C SER A 105 14.98 14.51 4.71
N VAL A 106 15.65 15.65 4.52
CA VAL A 106 17.11 15.76 4.58
C VAL A 106 17.60 15.46 6.00
N VAL A 107 16.99 16.05 7.02
CA VAL A 107 17.39 15.81 8.42
C VAL A 107 17.12 14.36 8.83
N ALA A 108 15.99 13.79 8.42
CA ALA A 108 15.65 12.40 8.74
C ALA A 108 16.61 11.40 8.06
N LEU A 109 16.76 11.47 6.73
CA LEU A 109 17.42 10.42 5.94
C LEU A 109 18.92 10.63 5.76
N VAL A 110 19.39 11.88 5.61
CA VAL A 110 20.81 12.19 5.47
C VAL A 110 21.43 12.47 6.83
N GLY A 111 20.70 13.18 7.70
CA GLY A 111 21.12 13.48 9.07
C GLY A 111 20.97 12.32 10.04
N GLY A 112 20.19 11.28 9.70
CA GLY A 112 19.98 10.09 10.54
C GLY A 112 19.12 10.33 11.78
N ASP A 113 18.22 11.32 11.76
CA ASP A 113 17.32 11.59 12.88
C ASP A 113 16.05 10.72 12.83
N ASP A 114 16.14 9.52 13.40
CA ASP A 114 15.04 8.52 13.42
C ASP A 114 13.75 9.00 14.09
N ARG A 115 13.82 10.06 14.92
CA ARG A 115 12.62 10.63 15.54
C ARG A 115 11.69 11.21 14.50
N LEU A 116 12.23 11.72 13.39
CA LEU A 116 11.46 12.29 12.29
C LEU A 116 10.78 11.23 11.41
N ILE A 117 11.27 9.98 11.40
CA ILE A 117 10.62 8.86 10.71
C ILE A 117 9.40 8.37 11.51
N LYS A 118 9.46 8.46 12.84
CA LYS A 118 8.38 8.03 13.75
C LYS A 118 7.29 9.10 14.00
N ALA A 119 7.53 10.35 13.59
CA ALA A 119 6.73 11.52 13.95
C ALA A 119 5.42 11.66 13.14
#